data_AF-A0A7C5GX68-F1
#
_entry.id   AF-A0A7C5GX68-F1
#
_cell.length_a   1.000
_cell.length_b   1.000
_cell.length_c   1.000
_cell.angle_alpha   90.00
_cell.angle_beta   90.00
_cell.angle_gamma   90.00
#
_symmetry.space_group_name_H-M   'P 1'
#
loop_
_entity.id
_entity.type
_entity.pdbx_description
1 polymer ?
#
loop_
_entity_poly.entity_id
_entity_poly.type
_entity_poly.pdbx_seq_one_letter_code
_entity_poly.pdbx_strand_id
1 'polypeptide(L)'
;MVRAVIVIDMLRGFMEEGYPLYCGARARRIIPNMQRLLEDELAKGSKIFFVCDSHDKDDPEFAMFPPHCVEGTPEAEIIPELSKYPGKRIPKKTYSPFYGTTLEKELAALKPEAVVVCGVCTHICVLHGVSEARLRGYTVEVPVDCVGDFDEKAHNFALDYIQRVLGAKLTRAVPQMIPRPKFEIPDYIIAGETSDIYFVRTVEILKKEGLNPVATMEVFPSRAGILCGMEEVKALLEKVLPEDNREVWALADGEPFERKEVVLRITAPYQSYGIYETVYLGILSHCSGWATAARECVEAAQGIPVISFGARHVHPLVAGIMDYSAIVGGCAGCSSILGARLAGIQPSGTMPHALIIIMGDTARATLAFDRHMPPDVPRIALVDTFRDEPEEAVIVAQAMEGRLQGVRLDTPGERGGVTADLVKETRARLDLAGFKNVKIFVSGGLSPERIRYFIESGAPVDYFGVGSYISDARPIDFTADLHDVEGKPIAKRGRIPGITPNPRLKRIL
;
A
#
# COMPACT_ATOMS: atom_id res chain seq x y z
N MET A 1 6.86 -0.78 29.30
CA MET A 1 8.17 -0.46 28.72
C MET A 1 8.05 0.91 28.08
N VAL A 2 8.66 1.94 28.68
CA VAL A 2 8.42 3.36 28.31
C VAL A 2 9.46 3.78 27.27
N ARG A 3 8.99 4.30 26.13
CA ARG A 3 9.86 4.83 25.05
C ARG A 3 9.74 6.35 24.98
N ALA A 4 10.71 6.98 24.33
CA ALA A 4 10.66 8.39 23.98
C ALA A 4 10.57 8.55 22.47
N VAL A 5 9.63 9.35 21.98
CA VAL A 5 9.54 9.74 20.56
C VAL A 5 10.00 11.18 20.43
N ILE A 6 11.04 11.40 19.64
CA ILE A 6 11.59 12.71 19.32
C ILE A 6 11.09 13.07 17.91
N VAL A 7 10.24 14.08 17.84
CA VAL A 7 9.70 14.64 16.59
C VAL A 7 10.48 15.91 16.28
N ILE A 8 11.28 15.88 15.21
CA ILE A 8 12.21 16.96 14.85
C ILE A 8 11.62 17.83 13.75
N ASP A 9 11.48 19.12 14.05
CA ASP A 9 11.24 20.21 13.10
C ASP A 9 10.04 20.04 12.15
N MET A 10 8.99 19.33 12.58
CA MET A 10 7.70 19.29 11.87
C MET A 10 6.92 20.60 12.05
N LEU A 11 7.56 21.71 11.67
CA LEU A 11 7.08 23.08 11.81
C LEU A 11 6.54 23.61 10.48
N ARG A 12 5.63 24.58 10.54
CA ARG A 12 5.10 25.24 9.34
C ARG A 12 6.23 25.77 8.44
N GLY A 13 7.27 26.38 9.03
CA GLY A 13 8.41 26.95 8.31
C GLY A 13 9.16 25.95 7.40
N PHE A 14 9.13 24.65 7.73
CA PHE A 14 9.74 23.59 6.92
C PHE A 14 8.73 22.83 6.06
N MET A 15 7.44 22.90 6.40
CA MET A 15 6.44 21.99 5.84
C MET A 15 5.36 22.69 5.02
N GLU A 16 5.24 24.01 5.04
CA GLU A 16 4.29 24.79 4.23
C GLU A 16 5.02 25.57 3.14
N GLU A 17 4.44 25.60 1.94
CA GLU A 17 5.02 26.30 0.79
C GLU A 17 5.02 27.82 1.02
N GLY A 18 6.09 28.49 0.57
CA GLY A 18 6.26 29.94 0.72
C GLY A 18 7.20 30.36 1.86
N TYR A 19 7.60 29.43 2.73
CA TYR A 19 8.62 29.69 3.76
C TYR A 19 10.05 29.42 3.27
N PRO A 20 11.08 30.10 3.83
CA PRO A 20 12.44 30.10 3.28
C PRO A 20 13.11 28.72 3.22
N LEU A 21 12.76 27.81 4.14
CA LEU A 21 13.33 26.46 4.24
C LEU A 21 12.29 25.36 3.99
N TYR A 22 11.28 25.65 3.17
CA TYR A 22 10.29 24.65 2.79
C TYR A 22 10.95 23.40 2.19
N CYS A 23 10.71 22.24 2.80
CA CYS A 23 11.35 20.97 2.46
C CYS A 23 10.67 20.23 1.29
N GLY A 24 9.71 20.87 0.62
CA GLY A 24 9.04 20.34 -0.55
C GLY A 24 7.89 19.37 -0.25
N ALA A 25 7.04 19.16 -1.26
CA ALA A 25 5.84 18.32 -1.14
C ALA A 25 6.17 16.84 -0.84
N ARG A 26 7.39 16.38 -1.17
CA ARG A 26 7.85 15.03 -0.86
C ARG A 26 8.04 14.83 0.64
N ALA A 27 8.65 15.78 1.35
CA ALA A 27 8.82 15.70 2.80
C ALA A 27 7.48 15.62 3.52
N ARG A 28 6.44 16.32 3.03
CA ARG A 28 5.06 16.22 3.57
C ARG A 28 4.45 14.81 3.49
N ARG A 29 4.95 13.92 2.63
CA ARG A 29 4.41 12.54 2.48
C ARG A 29 4.63 11.68 3.73
N ILE A 30 5.52 12.08 4.64
CA ILE A 30 5.75 11.34 5.89
C ILE A 30 4.63 11.57 6.93
N ILE A 31 3.84 12.65 6.79
CA ILE A 31 2.85 13.06 7.81
C ILE A 31 1.87 11.93 8.18
N PRO A 32 1.26 11.19 7.23
CA PRO A 32 0.36 10.09 7.59
C PRO A 32 1.05 8.97 8.37
N ASN A 33 2.31 8.66 8.05
CA ASN A 33 3.09 7.67 8.82
C ASN A 33 3.45 8.19 10.20
N MET A 34 3.78 9.48 10.33
CA MET A 34 4.05 10.09 11.62
C MET A 34 2.82 10.10 12.51
N GLN A 35 1.65 10.46 11.99
CA GLN A 35 0.38 10.39 12.73
C GLN A 35 0.15 8.98 13.31
N ARG A 36 0.36 7.94 12.48
CA ARG A 36 0.28 6.54 12.92
C ARG A 36 1.30 6.20 14.01
N LEU A 37 2.56 6.58 13.79
CA LEU A 37 3.63 6.36 14.77
C LEU A 37 3.30 7.00 16.12
N LEU A 38 2.82 8.25 16.12
CA LEU A 38 2.47 8.96 17.36
C LEU A 38 1.28 8.31 18.07
N GLU A 39 0.25 7.88 17.33
CA GLU A 39 -0.91 7.16 17.87
C GLU A 39 -0.49 5.85 18.55
N ASP A 40 0.31 5.04 17.86
CA ASP A 40 0.80 3.75 18.35
C ASP A 40 1.70 3.91 19.59
N GLU A 41 2.60 4.89 19.57
CA GLU A 41 3.52 5.14 20.66
C GLU A 41 2.78 5.69 21.89
N LEU A 42 1.80 6.58 21.71
CA LEU A 42 0.94 7.04 22.80
C LEU A 42 0.12 5.89 23.41
N ALA A 43 -0.43 5.00 22.58
CA ALA A 43 -1.16 3.83 23.05
C ALA A 43 -0.28 2.87 23.89
N LYS A 44 1.03 2.83 23.61
CA LYS A 44 2.04 2.06 24.38
C LYS A 44 2.55 2.80 25.62
N GLY A 45 2.08 4.03 25.87
CA GLY A 45 2.49 4.85 27.00
C GLY A 45 3.82 5.59 26.81
N SER A 46 4.31 5.69 25.57
CA SER A 46 5.52 6.45 25.24
C SER A 46 5.31 7.96 25.45
N LYS A 47 6.41 8.70 25.62
CA LYS A 47 6.40 10.16 25.74
C LYS A 47 6.89 10.82 24.47
N ILE A 48 6.14 11.80 23.98
CA ILE A 48 6.49 12.58 22.78
C ILE A 48 7.17 13.89 23.18
N PHE A 49 8.28 14.18 22.51
CA PHE A 49 9.00 15.44 22.57
C PHE A 49 9.03 16.06 21.17
N PHE A 50 8.37 17.21 21.01
CA PHE A 50 8.45 18.00 19.78
C PHE A 50 9.65 18.93 19.91
N VAL A 51 10.74 18.60 19.24
CA VAL A 51 11.94 19.41 19.21
C VAL A 51 11.84 20.35 18.01
N CYS A 52 11.83 21.64 18.29
CA CYS A 52 11.40 22.66 17.34
C CYS A 52 12.43 23.79 17.27
N ASP A 53 12.89 24.12 16.06
CA ASP A 53 13.55 25.41 15.83
C ASP A 53 12.69 26.57 16.33
N SER A 54 13.36 27.48 17.04
CA SER A 54 12.76 28.60 17.74
C SER A 54 13.83 29.68 17.96
N HIS A 55 14.04 30.51 16.94
CA HIS A 55 15.14 31.47 16.88
C HIS A 55 14.78 32.86 17.38
N ASP A 56 15.76 33.57 17.91
CA ASP A 56 15.62 35.02 18.12
C ASP A 56 15.69 35.75 16.77
N LYS A 57 15.23 37.00 16.69
CA LYS A 57 15.25 37.77 15.43
C LYS A 57 16.65 38.00 14.85
N ASP A 58 17.65 38.06 15.72
CA ASP A 58 19.05 38.33 15.37
C ASP A 58 19.94 37.10 15.64
N ASP A 59 19.37 35.89 15.51
CA ASP A 59 20.07 34.65 15.81
C ASP A 59 21.33 34.48 14.92
N PRO A 60 22.50 34.17 15.50
CA PRO A 60 23.72 33.95 14.73
C PRO A 60 23.64 32.85 13.67
N GLU A 61 22.74 31.86 13.82
CA GLU A 61 22.56 30.80 12.82
C GLU A 61 22.08 31.35 11.46
N PHE A 62 21.50 32.56 11.45
CA PHE A 62 21.07 33.23 10.21
C PHE A 62 22.23 33.67 9.30
N ALA A 63 23.48 33.59 9.77
CA ALA A 63 24.65 33.74 8.90
C ALA A 63 24.86 32.53 7.98
N MET A 64 24.37 31.35 8.36
CA MET A 64 24.49 30.09 7.62
C MET A 64 23.21 29.72 6.87
N PHE A 65 22.05 29.93 7.49
CA PHE A 65 20.73 29.66 6.91
C PHE A 65 19.93 30.95 6.78
N PRO A 66 18.96 31.06 5.85
CA PRO A 66 18.05 32.21 5.85
C PRO A 66 17.28 32.28 7.19
N PRO A 67 16.82 33.47 7.62
CA PRO A 67 15.93 33.59 8.76
C PRO A 67 14.73 32.65 8.64
N HIS A 68 14.50 31.85 9.66
CA HIS A 68 13.47 30.82 9.67
C HIS A 68 13.03 30.53 11.11
N CYS A 69 11.80 30.04 11.30
CA CYS A 69 11.27 29.58 12.59
C CYS A 69 11.54 30.56 13.75
N VAL A 70 11.42 31.87 13.47
CA VAL A 70 11.59 32.92 14.47
C VAL A 70 10.52 32.79 15.54
N GLU A 71 10.92 32.88 16.81
CA GLU A 71 10.01 32.71 17.94
C GLU A 71 8.84 33.71 17.86
N GLY A 72 7.63 33.19 18.03
CA GLY A 72 6.39 33.97 17.96
C GLY A 72 5.83 34.19 16.56
N THR A 73 6.49 33.69 15.50
CA THR A 73 5.89 33.68 14.15
C THR A 73 5.18 32.35 13.88
N PRO A 74 4.23 32.31 12.92
CA PRO A 74 3.59 31.06 12.50
C PRO A 74 4.60 29.99 12.05
N GLU A 75 5.76 30.41 11.53
CA GLU A 75 6.81 29.50 11.05
C GLU A 75 7.28 28.53 12.14
N ALA A 76 7.34 28.99 13.40
CA ALA A 76 7.80 28.23 14.56
C ALA A 76 6.71 27.35 15.20
N GLU A 77 5.50 27.33 14.63
CA GLU A 77 4.39 26.48 15.06
C GLU A 77 4.53 25.07 14.48
N ILE A 78 4.18 24.06 15.28
CA ILE A 78 4.01 22.68 14.81
C ILE A 78 2.88 22.67 13.78
N ILE A 79 3.06 21.89 12.71
CA ILE A 79 2.03 21.78 11.67
C ILE A 79 0.67 21.33 12.25
N PRO A 80 -0.46 21.84 11.72
CA PRO A 80 -1.80 21.51 12.22
C PRO A 80 -2.08 20.00 12.30
N GLU A 81 -1.50 19.21 11.41
CA GLU A 81 -1.69 17.77 11.32
C GLU A 81 -1.14 17.01 12.54
N LEU A 82 -0.14 17.60 13.23
CA LEU A 82 0.53 17.01 14.38
C LEU A 82 0.27 17.76 15.70
N SER A 83 -0.26 18.97 15.66
CA SER A 83 -0.51 19.81 16.85
C SER A 83 -1.54 19.21 17.82
N LYS A 84 -2.39 18.28 17.34
CA LYS A 84 -3.38 17.56 18.15
C LYS A 84 -2.77 16.50 19.09
N TYR A 85 -1.53 16.06 18.86
CA TYR A 85 -0.93 15.00 19.67
C TYR A 85 -0.29 15.56 20.94
N PRO A 86 -0.54 14.95 22.12
CA PRO A 86 0.06 15.40 23.36
C PRO A 86 1.59 15.17 23.34
N GLY A 87 2.37 16.22 23.54
CA GLY A 87 3.82 16.14 23.61
C GLY A 87 4.43 17.40 24.21
N LYS A 88 5.65 17.28 24.74
CA LYS A 88 6.38 18.42 25.31
C LYS A 88 7.16 19.12 24.20
N ARG A 89 6.92 20.41 24.00
CA ARG A 89 7.74 21.24 23.10
C ARG A 89 9.10 21.51 23.73
N ILE A 90 10.17 21.28 22.99
CA ILE A 90 11.55 21.56 23.35
C ILE A 90 12.12 22.51 22.28
N PRO A 91 12.29 23.80 22.58
CA PRO A 91 12.88 24.73 21.64
C PRO A 91 14.37 24.43 21.44
N LYS A 92 14.86 24.57 20.21
CA LYS A 92 16.28 24.56 19.84
C LYS A 92 16.59 25.75 18.93
N LYS A 93 17.87 26.10 18.88
CA LYS A 93 18.42 27.20 18.05
C LYS A 93 19.51 26.71 17.08
N THR A 94 19.59 25.41 16.88
CA THR A 94 20.59 24.79 16.03
C THR A 94 20.01 23.52 15.42
N TYR A 95 20.68 22.95 14.42
CA TYR A 95 20.36 21.62 13.91
C TYR A 95 20.47 20.48 14.95
N SER A 96 21.13 20.68 16.10
CA SER A 96 21.18 19.69 17.18
C SER A 96 19.93 19.75 18.08
N PRO A 97 19.23 18.62 18.29
CA PRO A 97 18.12 18.58 19.24
C PRO A 97 18.56 18.57 20.71
N PHE A 98 19.85 18.38 20.99
CA PHE A 98 20.38 18.30 22.36
C PHE A 98 21.17 19.55 22.78
N TYR A 99 21.88 20.18 21.85
CA TYR A 99 22.74 21.31 22.17
C TYR A 99 21.93 22.52 22.67
N GLY A 100 22.19 22.94 23.91
CA GLY A 100 21.49 24.07 24.51
C GLY A 100 20.01 23.84 24.79
N THR A 101 19.50 22.60 24.73
CA THR A 101 18.10 22.28 24.97
C THR A 101 17.87 21.56 26.31
N THR A 102 16.61 21.42 26.70
CA THR A 102 16.24 20.64 27.90
C THR A 102 16.04 19.15 27.60
N LEU A 103 16.18 18.70 26.35
CA LEU A 103 15.85 17.33 25.93
C LEU A 103 16.59 16.27 26.74
N GLU A 104 17.90 16.46 26.97
CA GLU A 104 18.71 15.52 27.73
C GLU A 104 18.20 15.34 29.16
N LYS A 105 17.81 16.44 29.82
CA LYS A 105 17.24 16.40 31.16
C LYS A 105 15.91 15.63 31.19
N GLU A 106 15.07 15.82 30.18
CA GLU A 106 13.80 15.09 30.05
C GLU A 106 14.01 13.59 29.84
N LEU A 107 14.92 13.21 28.94
CA LEU A 107 15.22 11.80 28.65
C LEU A 107 15.91 11.12 29.84
N ALA A 108 16.79 11.81 30.55
CA ALA A 108 17.41 11.33 31.78
C ALA A 108 16.40 11.08 32.90
N ALA A 109 15.37 11.93 33.01
CA ALA A 109 14.28 11.74 33.96
C ALA A 109 13.36 10.57 33.55
N LEU A 110 13.11 10.41 32.25
CA LEU A 110 12.23 9.38 31.70
C LEU A 110 12.87 7.97 31.71
N LYS A 111 14.19 7.89 31.54
CA LYS A 111 14.97 6.64 31.39
C LYS A 111 14.34 5.68 30.35
N PRO A 112 14.16 6.13 29.10
CA PRO A 112 13.50 5.31 28.09
C PRO A 112 14.36 4.10 27.70
N GLU A 113 13.72 2.98 27.39
CA GLU A 113 14.43 1.78 26.89
C GLU A 113 14.95 1.99 25.47
N ALA A 114 14.24 2.79 24.69
CA ALA A 114 14.61 3.19 23.35
C ALA A 114 14.07 4.59 23.03
N VAL A 115 14.80 5.28 22.15
CA VAL A 115 14.44 6.57 21.57
C VAL A 115 14.06 6.35 20.11
N VAL A 116 12.88 6.80 19.72
CA VAL A 116 12.43 6.82 18.33
C VAL A 116 12.63 8.22 17.78
N VAL A 117 13.36 8.36 16.67
CA VAL A 117 13.61 9.67 16.04
C VAL A 117 12.89 9.73 14.70
N CYS A 118 12.10 10.78 14.51
CA CYS A 118 11.33 11.06 13.30
C CYS A 118 11.26 12.58 13.05
N GLY A 119 10.93 13.01 11.82
CA GLY A 119 10.92 14.44 11.48
C GLY A 119 11.40 14.76 10.08
N VAL A 120 11.76 16.02 9.84
CA VAL A 120 12.23 16.51 8.53
C VAL A 120 13.72 16.88 8.56
N CYS A 121 14.33 17.01 7.38
CA CYS A 121 15.77 17.18 7.18
C CYS A 121 16.56 15.96 7.69
N THR A 122 16.28 14.80 7.08
CA THR A 122 16.92 13.51 7.37
C THR A 122 18.44 13.62 7.48
N HIS A 123 19.08 14.33 6.55
CA HIS A 123 20.54 14.49 6.51
C HIS A 123 21.10 15.61 7.39
N ILE A 124 20.24 16.39 8.06
CA ILE A 124 20.64 17.52 8.91
C ILE A 124 20.18 17.23 10.35
N CYS A 125 19.02 17.74 10.77
CA CYS A 125 18.58 17.71 12.16
C CYS A 125 18.33 16.27 12.65
N VAL A 126 17.76 15.40 11.81
CA VAL A 126 17.51 14.00 12.17
C VAL A 126 18.83 13.24 12.33
N LEU A 127 19.75 13.35 11.37
CA LEU A 127 21.06 12.69 11.43
C LEU A 127 21.85 13.11 12.69
N HIS A 128 21.92 14.40 12.98
CA HIS A 128 22.61 14.91 14.17
C HIS A 128 21.89 14.50 15.46
N GLY A 129 20.56 14.49 15.48
CA GLY A 129 19.78 13.99 16.60
C GLY A 129 20.03 12.52 16.89
N VAL A 130 20.08 11.68 15.87
CA VAL A 130 20.40 10.26 16.00
C VAL A 130 21.83 10.07 16.49
N SER A 131 22.80 10.78 15.90
CA SER A 131 24.22 10.74 16.30
C SER A 131 24.37 11.07 17.79
N GLU A 132 23.78 12.17 18.25
CA GLU A 132 23.88 12.62 19.62
C GLU A 132 23.13 11.73 20.62
N ALA A 133 22.00 11.14 20.23
CA ALA A 133 21.32 10.15 21.04
C ALA A 133 22.17 8.88 21.20
N ARG A 134 22.84 8.42 20.12
CA ARG A 134 23.74 7.26 20.16
C ARG A 134 24.99 7.52 21.01
N LEU A 135 25.59 8.72 20.91
CA LEU A 135 26.73 9.12 21.75
C LEU A 135 26.39 9.13 23.24
N ARG A 136 25.13 9.40 23.60
CA ARG A 136 24.61 9.32 24.98
C ARG A 136 24.23 7.91 25.42
N GLY A 137 24.44 6.91 24.56
CA GLY A 137 24.21 5.51 24.87
C GLY A 137 22.76 5.03 24.71
N TYR A 138 21.87 5.84 24.12
CA TYR A 138 20.50 5.40 23.87
C TYR A 138 20.44 4.34 22.77
N THR A 139 19.56 3.35 22.94
CA THR A 139 19.07 2.54 21.82
C THR A 139 18.20 3.42 20.95
N VAL A 140 18.54 3.57 19.66
CA VAL A 140 17.82 4.46 18.74
C VAL A 140 17.16 3.66 17.63
N GLU A 141 15.89 3.96 17.38
CA GLU A 141 15.15 3.50 16.20
C GLU A 141 14.76 4.68 15.31
N VAL A 142 14.86 4.50 13.99
CA VAL A 142 14.48 5.51 12.99
C VAL A 142 13.50 4.88 12.00
N PRO A 143 12.20 5.22 12.07
CA PRO A 143 11.23 4.74 11.10
C PRO A 143 11.45 5.48 9.77
N VAL A 144 11.96 4.77 8.75
CA VAL A 144 12.43 5.37 7.49
C VAL A 144 11.33 6.07 6.70
N ASP A 145 10.08 5.69 6.95
CA ASP A 145 8.87 6.26 6.36
C ASP A 145 8.27 7.42 7.19
N CYS A 146 8.89 7.75 8.33
CA CYS A 146 8.60 8.91 9.19
C CYS A 146 9.74 9.95 9.20
N VAL A 147 10.71 9.84 8.30
CA VAL A 147 11.77 10.84 8.11
C VAL A 147 11.76 11.35 6.68
N GLY A 148 11.81 12.67 6.52
CA GLY A 148 11.70 13.34 5.23
C GLY A 148 12.90 14.24 4.94
N ASP A 149 13.12 14.55 3.68
CA ASP A 149 14.18 15.44 3.23
C ASP A 149 13.77 16.15 1.93
N PHE A 150 14.41 17.28 1.68
CA PHE A 150 14.29 18.01 0.42
C PHE A 150 15.28 17.51 -0.65
N ASP A 151 16.37 16.84 -0.24
CA ASP A 151 17.34 16.20 -1.13
C ASP A 151 17.32 14.67 -0.97
N GLU A 152 16.94 13.95 -2.03
CA GLU A 152 16.85 12.50 -2.04
C GLU A 152 18.21 11.80 -1.91
N LYS A 153 19.27 12.35 -2.52
CA LYS A 153 20.61 11.76 -2.42
C LYS A 153 21.13 11.90 -0.99
N ALA A 154 20.95 13.07 -0.40
CA ALA A 154 21.34 13.32 0.98
C ALA A 154 20.52 12.47 1.97
N HIS A 155 19.22 12.33 1.74
CA HIS A 155 18.34 11.44 2.51
C HIS A 155 18.85 9.99 2.53
N ASN A 156 19.15 9.42 1.36
CA ASN A 156 19.63 8.04 1.26
C ASN A 156 21.02 7.86 1.91
N PHE A 157 21.92 8.83 1.73
CA PHE A 157 23.20 8.84 2.43
C PHE A 157 23.01 8.83 3.96
N ALA A 158 22.14 9.69 4.48
CA ALA A 158 21.91 9.81 5.91
C ALA A 158 21.34 8.53 6.51
N LEU A 159 20.37 7.88 5.84
CA LEU A 159 19.81 6.60 6.30
C LEU A 159 20.88 5.49 6.34
N ASP A 160 21.71 5.38 5.31
CA ASP A 160 22.79 4.39 5.27
C ASP A 160 23.83 4.66 6.38
N TYR A 161 24.21 5.92 6.58
CA TYR A 161 25.13 6.33 7.65
C TYR A 161 24.56 6.06 9.05
N ILE A 162 23.28 6.40 9.28
CA ILE A 162 22.54 6.13 10.52
C ILE A 162 22.58 4.63 10.87
N GLN A 163 22.36 3.78 9.87
CA GLN A 163 22.32 2.34 10.09
C GLN A 163 23.72 1.74 10.30
N ARG A 164 24.65 2.04 9.38
CA ARG A 164 25.95 1.34 9.31
C ARG A 164 26.99 1.93 10.25
N VAL A 165 26.95 3.24 10.49
CA VAL A 165 27.98 3.94 11.27
C VAL A 165 27.47 4.23 12.68
N LEU A 166 26.28 4.81 12.81
CA LEU A 166 25.73 5.17 14.13
C LEU A 166 25.10 3.97 14.86
N GLY A 167 24.82 2.88 14.13
CA GLY A 167 24.27 1.63 14.69
C GLY A 167 22.84 1.80 15.21
N ALA A 168 22.08 2.76 14.67
CA ALA A 168 20.66 2.87 14.95
C ALA A 168 19.88 1.87 14.10
N LYS A 169 18.76 1.37 14.64
CA LYS A 169 17.91 0.41 13.94
C LYS A 169 16.95 1.17 13.03
N LEU A 170 17.08 0.96 11.73
CA LEU A 170 16.07 1.42 10.77
C LEU A 170 14.83 0.55 10.90
N THR A 171 13.68 1.18 11.12
CA THR A 171 12.37 0.54 11.21
C THR A 171 11.43 1.14 10.18
N ARG A 172 10.17 0.72 10.20
CA ARG A 172 9.08 1.42 9.54
C ARG A 172 7.99 1.66 10.58
N ALA A 173 7.23 2.75 10.44
CA ALA A 173 5.99 2.88 11.18
C ALA A 173 5.17 1.63 10.91
N VAL A 174 4.55 1.09 11.97
CA VAL A 174 3.64 -0.03 11.78
C VAL A 174 2.61 0.47 10.75
N PRO A 175 2.46 -0.19 9.59
CA PRO A 175 1.33 0.11 8.73
C PRO A 175 0.12 0.12 9.65
N GLN A 176 -0.84 1.05 9.48
CA GLN A 176 -2.18 0.83 10.04
C GLN A 176 -2.45 -0.64 9.81
N MET A 177 -2.65 -1.43 10.88
CA MET A 177 -2.76 -2.87 10.73
C MET A 177 -3.84 -3.03 9.68
N ILE A 178 -3.45 -3.33 8.43
CA ILE A 178 -4.40 -3.51 7.35
C ILE A 178 -5.26 -4.58 7.97
N PRO A 179 -6.54 -4.29 8.29
CA PRO A 179 -7.37 -5.26 9.00
C PRO A 179 -7.13 -6.56 8.27
N ARG A 180 -6.56 -7.56 8.98
CA ARG A 180 -6.17 -8.80 8.30
C ARG A 180 -7.40 -9.21 7.50
N PRO A 181 -7.26 -9.41 6.18
CA PRO A 181 -8.41 -9.57 5.32
C PRO A 181 -9.25 -10.71 5.91
N LYS A 182 -10.49 -10.38 6.29
CA LYS A 182 -11.38 -11.35 6.92
C LYS A 182 -12.17 -12.01 5.81
N PHE A 183 -11.84 -13.28 5.55
CA PHE A 183 -12.59 -14.11 4.65
C PHE A 183 -13.60 -14.95 5.42
N GLU A 184 -14.88 -14.76 5.12
CA GLU A 184 -15.94 -15.62 5.62
C GLU A 184 -16.17 -16.76 4.62
N ILE A 185 -15.83 -17.98 5.02
CA ILE A 185 -16.07 -19.17 4.20
C ILE A 185 -17.55 -19.57 4.33
N PRO A 186 -18.32 -19.59 3.22
CA PRO A 186 -19.72 -20.00 3.22
C PRO A 186 -19.92 -21.45 3.66
N ASP A 187 -21.06 -21.73 4.30
CA ASP A 187 -21.38 -23.06 4.84
C ASP A 187 -21.41 -24.15 3.76
N TYR A 188 -21.88 -23.84 2.55
CA TYR A 188 -21.92 -24.80 1.44
C TYR A 188 -20.50 -25.21 0.97
N ILE A 189 -19.51 -24.32 1.11
CA ILE A 189 -18.10 -24.66 0.83
C ILE A 189 -17.57 -25.57 1.94
N ILE A 190 -17.88 -25.28 3.20
CA ILE A 190 -17.50 -26.10 4.36
C ILE A 190 -18.19 -27.49 4.28
N ALA A 191 -19.41 -27.57 3.75
CA ALA A 191 -20.11 -28.82 3.53
C ALA A 191 -19.50 -29.65 2.37
N GLY A 192 -18.56 -29.09 1.61
CA GLY A 192 -17.93 -29.74 0.45
C GLY A 192 -18.79 -29.75 -0.81
N GLU A 193 -19.82 -28.89 -0.90
CA GLU A 193 -20.73 -28.85 -2.06
C GLU A 193 -20.05 -28.34 -3.34
N THR A 194 -18.95 -27.60 -3.20
CA THR A 194 -18.14 -27.10 -4.32
C THR A 194 -16.97 -28.03 -4.67
N SER A 195 -16.82 -29.15 -3.97
CA SER A 195 -15.76 -30.11 -4.19
C SER A 195 -16.08 -31.04 -5.36
N ASP A 196 -15.05 -31.48 -6.07
CA ASP A 196 -15.24 -32.54 -7.05
C ASP A 196 -15.70 -33.83 -6.35
N ILE A 197 -16.73 -34.46 -6.90
CA ILE A 197 -17.41 -35.62 -6.27
C ILE A 197 -16.47 -36.80 -5.97
N TYR A 198 -15.36 -36.92 -6.71
CA TYR A 198 -14.40 -38.00 -6.47
C TYR A 198 -13.62 -37.83 -5.16
N PHE A 199 -13.43 -36.61 -4.66
CA PHE A 199 -12.81 -36.42 -3.34
C PHE A 199 -13.75 -36.84 -2.21
N VAL A 200 -15.04 -36.49 -2.32
CA VAL A 200 -16.07 -36.91 -1.36
C VAL A 200 -16.16 -38.44 -1.32
N ARG A 201 -16.23 -39.09 -2.49
CA ARG A 201 -16.21 -40.55 -2.61
C ARG A 201 -14.93 -41.17 -2.04
N THR A 202 -13.78 -40.53 -2.26
CA THR A 202 -12.49 -41.00 -1.72
C THR A 202 -12.48 -40.98 -0.20
N VAL A 203 -12.92 -39.88 0.42
CA VAL A 203 -13.01 -39.80 1.89
C VAL A 203 -14.03 -40.79 2.45
N GLU A 204 -15.15 -41.01 1.77
CA GLU A 204 -16.13 -42.03 2.17
C GLU A 204 -15.54 -43.45 2.14
N ILE A 205 -14.80 -43.80 1.08
CA ILE A 205 -14.11 -45.09 0.97
C ILE A 205 -13.08 -45.23 2.09
N LEU A 206 -12.22 -44.24 2.29
CA LEU A 206 -11.21 -44.26 3.35
C LEU A 206 -11.83 -44.43 4.73
N LYS A 207 -12.97 -43.78 4.99
CA LYS A 207 -13.74 -43.96 6.22
C LYS A 207 -14.27 -45.38 6.39
N LYS A 208 -14.80 -46.01 5.33
CA LYS A 208 -15.28 -47.40 5.35
C LYS A 208 -14.16 -48.42 5.54
N GLU A 209 -12.98 -48.13 4.99
CA GLU A 209 -11.77 -48.93 5.18
C GLU A 209 -11.08 -48.68 6.53
N GLY A 210 -11.57 -47.73 7.35
CA GLY A 210 -10.97 -47.39 8.64
C GLY A 210 -9.62 -46.68 8.53
N LEU A 211 -9.34 -46.01 7.40
CA LEU A 211 -8.09 -45.34 7.09
C LEU A 211 -8.23 -43.82 7.20
N ASN A 212 -7.52 -43.18 8.12
CA ASN A 212 -7.42 -41.71 8.18
C ASN A 212 -5.99 -41.28 8.53
N PRO A 213 -5.01 -41.56 7.65
CA PRO A 213 -3.62 -41.31 7.98
C PRO A 213 -3.34 -39.82 8.07
N VAL A 214 -2.37 -39.43 8.90
CA VAL A 214 -1.72 -38.13 8.80
C VAL A 214 -0.90 -38.13 7.51
N ALA A 215 -1.26 -37.24 6.59
CA ALA A 215 -0.65 -37.17 5.27
C ALA A 215 -0.24 -35.73 4.96
N THR A 216 0.91 -35.58 4.30
CA THR A 216 1.41 -34.28 3.85
C THR A 216 1.12 -34.06 2.38
N MET A 217 0.35 -33.02 2.10
CA MET A 217 0.04 -32.50 0.78
C MET A 217 0.91 -31.28 0.48
N GLU A 218 1.51 -31.21 -0.71
CA GLU A 218 2.25 -30.04 -1.19
C GLU A 218 1.56 -29.45 -2.43
N VAL A 219 1.38 -28.14 -2.44
CA VAL A 219 0.72 -27.38 -3.50
C VAL A 219 1.73 -26.51 -4.23
N PHE A 220 1.75 -26.58 -5.55
CA PHE A 220 2.71 -25.85 -6.38
C PHE A 220 2.10 -25.40 -7.72
N PRO A 221 2.61 -24.31 -8.32
CA PRO A 221 2.03 -23.70 -9.52
C PRO A 221 2.62 -24.22 -10.83
N SER A 222 1.84 -24.05 -11.91
CA SER A 222 2.20 -24.43 -13.28
C SER A 222 3.19 -23.47 -13.96
N ARG A 223 3.22 -22.20 -13.54
CA ARG A 223 4.10 -21.11 -14.02
C ARG A 223 4.47 -20.17 -12.87
N ALA A 224 5.40 -19.23 -13.07
CA ALA A 224 5.73 -18.21 -12.08
C ALA A 224 4.61 -17.14 -11.98
N GLY A 225 4.57 -16.42 -10.86
CA GLY A 225 3.59 -15.36 -10.61
C GLY A 225 3.68 -14.74 -9.21
N ILE A 226 2.66 -13.97 -8.84
CA ILE A 226 2.47 -13.38 -7.51
C ILE A 226 1.40 -14.17 -6.76
N LEU A 227 1.73 -14.66 -5.56
CA LEU A 227 0.80 -15.44 -4.76
C LEU A 227 -0.33 -14.56 -4.24
N CYS A 228 -1.57 -15.02 -4.37
CA CYS A 228 -2.71 -14.41 -3.70
C CYS A 228 -3.78 -15.46 -3.40
N GLY A 229 -4.56 -15.23 -2.34
CA GLY A 229 -5.64 -16.10 -1.88
C GLY A 229 -5.25 -16.95 -0.68
N MET A 230 -4.02 -16.85 -0.18
CA MET A 230 -3.55 -17.66 0.95
C MET A 230 -4.29 -17.31 2.25
N GLU A 231 -4.69 -16.07 2.45
CA GLU A 231 -5.47 -15.68 3.64
C GLU A 231 -6.88 -16.31 3.62
N GLU A 232 -7.50 -16.47 2.45
CA GLU A 232 -8.77 -17.17 2.30
C GLU A 232 -8.60 -18.68 2.50
N VAL A 233 -7.56 -19.28 1.91
CA VAL A 233 -7.20 -20.68 2.15
C VAL A 233 -6.93 -20.93 3.63
N LYS A 234 -6.22 -20.03 4.31
CA LYS A 234 -5.97 -20.12 5.74
C LYS A 234 -7.27 -20.07 6.53
N ALA A 235 -8.19 -19.15 6.22
CA ALA A 235 -9.49 -19.08 6.88
C ALA A 235 -10.33 -20.36 6.70
N LEU A 236 -10.24 -21.02 5.53
CA LEU A 236 -10.83 -22.34 5.29
C LEU A 236 -10.16 -23.41 6.16
N LEU A 237 -8.85 -23.52 6.11
CA LEU A 237 -8.09 -24.54 6.85
C LEU A 237 -8.24 -24.39 8.37
N GLU A 238 -8.32 -23.17 8.88
CA GLU A 238 -8.60 -22.89 10.30
C GLU A 238 -9.93 -23.51 10.75
N LYS A 239 -10.97 -23.44 9.91
CA LYS A 239 -12.31 -23.98 10.22
C LYS A 239 -12.40 -25.50 10.11
N VAL A 240 -11.66 -26.12 9.19
CA VAL A 240 -11.89 -27.54 8.82
C VAL A 240 -10.85 -28.50 9.40
N LEU A 241 -9.65 -28.03 9.71
CA LEU A 241 -8.59 -28.87 10.27
C LEU A 241 -8.72 -29.03 11.79
N PRO A 242 -8.49 -30.24 12.35
CA PRO A 242 -8.51 -30.46 13.79
C PRO A 242 -7.38 -29.67 14.48
N GLU A 243 -7.71 -28.95 15.56
CA GLU A 243 -6.76 -28.04 16.24
C GLU A 243 -5.50 -28.76 16.77
N ASP A 244 -5.68 -29.95 17.34
CA ASP A 244 -4.60 -30.71 17.97
C ASP A 244 -3.76 -31.56 17.01
N ASN A 245 -4.12 -31.60 15.72
CA ASN A 245 -3.47 -32.48 14.74
C ASN A 245 -3.40 -31.86 13.34
N ARG A 246 -2.77 -30.68 13.27
CA ARG A 246 -2.50 -29.96 12.03
C ARG A 246 -1.17 -29.24 12.06
N GLU A 247 -0.55 -29.16 10.90
CA GLU A 247 0.60 -28.32 10.63
C GLU A 247 0.47 -27.79 9.21
N VAL A 248 0.43 -26.46 9.06
CA VAL A 248 0.28 -25.82 7.74
C VAL A 248 1.38 -24.79 7.54
N TRP A 249 2.05 -24.87 6.39
CA TRP A 249 3.10 -23.94 5.99
C TRP A 249 2.77 -23.29 4.67
N ALA A 250 2.99 -21.99 4.53
CA ALA A 250 2.69 -21.26 3.30
C ALA A 250 3.68 -20.11 3.05
N LEU A 251 3.76 -19.69 1.78
CA LEU A 251 4.21 -18.34 1.43
C LEU A 251 3.09 -17.33 1.73
N ALA A 252 3.44 -16.06 1.94
CA ALA A 252 2.44 -15.02 2.15
C ALA A 252 1.88 -14.45 0.83
N ASP A 253 0.66 -13.91 0.89
CA ASP A 253 0.10 -13.12 -0.21
C ASP A 253 1.04 -11.97 -0.61
N GLY A 254 1.19 -11.75 -1.90
CA GLY A 254 2.08 -10.74 -2.49
C GLY A 254 3.51 -11.22 -2.73
N GLU A 255 3.90 -12.39 -2.22
CA GLU A 255 5.20 -12.97 -2.52
C GLU A 255 5.27 -13.52 -3.96
N PRO A 256 6.38 -13.30 -4.69
CA PRO A 256 6.60 -13.95 -5.96
C PRO A 256 6.90 -15.44 -5.76
N PHE A 257 6.51 -16.27 -6.71
CA PHE A 257 6.82 -17.69 -6.72
C PHE A 257 7.28 -18.16 -8.10
N GLU A 258 8.06 -19.23 -8.12
CA GLU A 258 8.51 -19.88 -9.33
C GLU A 258 7.66 -21.11 -9.70
N ARG A 259 7.77 -21.52 -10.96
CA ARG A 259 7.13 -22.75 -11.44
C ARG A 259 7.55 -23.94 -10.58
N LYS A 260 6.57 -24.74 -10.12
CA LYS A 260 6.75 -25.90 -9.23
C LYS A 260 7.32 -25.57 -7.83
N GLU A 261 7.45 -24.31 -7.45
CA GLU A 261 7.77 -23.96 -6.07
C GLU A 261 6.61 -24.37 -5.15
N VAL A 262 6.90 -25.05 -4.04
CA VAL A 262 5.86 -25.37 -3.05
C VAL A 262 5.45 -24.09 -2.35
N VAL A 263 4.18 -23.69 -2.50
CA VAL A 263 3.62 -22.46 -1.92
C VAL A 263 2.76 -22.71 -0.69
N LEU A 264 2.25 -23.94 -0.55
CA LEU A 264 1.43 -24.39 0.56
C LEU A 264 1.74 -25.86 0.86
N ARG A 265 1.86 -26.19 2.13
CA ARG A 265 2.01 -27.53 2.66
C ARG A 265 1.01 -27.75 3.77
N ILE A 266 0.25 -28.84 3.69
CA ILE A 266 -0.76 -29.23 4.69
C ILE A 266 -0.39 -30.61 5.22
N THR A 267 -0.15 -30.73 6.52
CA THR A 267 0.07 -32.01 7.21
C THR A 267 -1.01 -32.18 8.27
N ALA A 268 -1.94 -33.10 8.03
CA ALA A 268 -3.09 -33.38 8.90
C ALA A 268 -3.71 -34.75 8.54
N PRO A 269 -4.67 -35.28 9.31
CA PRO A 269 -5.45 -36.45 8.89
C PRO A 269 -6.16 -36.20 7.55
N TYR A 270 -5.92 -37.03 6.54
CA TYR A 270 -6.36 -36.76 5.16
C TYR A 270 -7.87 -36.52 5.03
N GLN A 271 -8.70 -37.22 5.80
CA GLN A 271 -10.16 -37.03 5.73
C GLN A 271 -10.61 -35.64 6.17
N SER A 272 -9.78 -34.87 6.89
CA SER A 272 -10.12 -33.51 7.34
C SER A 272 -9.98 -32.46 6.25
N TYR A 273 -9.16 -32.69 5.23
CA TYR A 273 -8.88 -31.68 4.20
C TYR A 273 -8.97 -32.16 2.76
N GLY A 274 -8.97 -33.48 2.51
CA GLY A 274 -8.94 -34.05 1.17
C GLY A 274 -10.10 -33.61 0.28
N ILE A 275 -11.27 -33.34 0.86
CA ILE A 275 -12.42 -32.82 0.10
C ILE A 275 -12.23 -31.38 -0.39
N TYR A 276 -11.36 -30.57 0.23
CA TYR A 276 -11.25 -29.15 -0.10
C TYR A 276 -10.20 -28.84 -1.17
N GLU A 277 -9.64 -29.86 -1.83
CA GLU A 277 -8.63 -29.67 -2.87
C GLU A 277 -9.11 -28.78 -4.02
N THR A 278 -10.32 -29.04 -4.55
CA THR A 278 -10.96 -28.18 -5.55
C THR A 278 -11.05 -26.72 -5.07
N VAL A 279 -11.29 -26.50 -3.78
CA VAL A 279 -11.52 -25.17 -3.19
C VAL A 279 -10.23 -24.38 -3.08
N TYR A 280 -9.22 -24.90 -2.36
CA TYR A 280 -7.98 -24.14 -2.16
C TYR A 280 -7.18 -23.99 -3.45
N LEU A 281 -7.25 -24.95 -4.39
CA LEU A 281 -6.66 -24.79 -5.72
C LEU A 281 -7.38 -23.70 -6.52
N GLY A 282 -8.72 -23.67 -6.50
CA GLY A 282 -9.51 -22.66 -7.20
C GLY A 282 -9.23 -21.23 -6.70
N ILE A 283 -9.18 -21.07 -5.37
CA ILE A 283 -8.82 -19.80 -4.71
C ILE A 283 -7.44 -19.33 -5.20
N LEU A 284 -6.40 -20.16 -5.01
CA LEU A 284 -5.03 -19.77 -5.36
C LEU A 284 -4.88 -19.49 -6.86
N SER A 285 -5.56 -20.26 -7.71
CA SER A 285 -5.39 -20.17 -9.16
C SER A 285 -5.90 -18.84 -9.72
N HIS A 286 -7.13 -18.44 -9.38
CA HIS A 286 -7.70 -17.19 -9.87
C HIS A 286 -7.06 -15.97 -9.20
N CYS A 287 -6.93 -15.98 -7.87
CA CYS A 287 -6.35 -14.87 -7.13
C CYS A 287 -4.92 -14.57 -7.55
N SER A 288 -4.08 -15.59 -7.71
CA SER A 288 -2.69 -15.41 -8.18
C SER A 288 -2.63 -14.95 -9.64
N GLY A 289 -3.57 -15.37 -10.48
CA GLY A 289 -3.70 -14.88 -11.86
C GLY A 289 -3.96 -13.38 -11.92
N TRP A 290 -4.97 -12.90 -11.18
CA TRP A 290 -5.30 -11.47 -11.07
C TRP A 290 -4.18 -10.65 -10.43
N ALA A 291 -3.59 -11.13 -9.34
CA ALA A 291 -2.47 -10.45 -8.68
C ALA A 291 -1.24 -10.32 -9.58
N THR A 292 -0.95 -11.35 -10.39
CA THR A 292 0.15 -11.32 -11.36
C THR A 292 -0.10 -10.29 -12.46
N ALA A 293 -1.29 -10.26 -13.06
CA ALA A 293 -1.63 -9.27 -14.08
C ALA A 293 -1.60 -7.83 -13.54
N ALA A 294 -2.07 -7.63 -12.30
CA ALA A 294 -1.96 -6.34 -11.63
C ALA A 294 -0.49 -5.92 -11.42
N ARG A 295 0.38 -6.84 -10.99
CA ARG A 295 1.82 -6.59 -10.83
C ARG A 295 2.47 -6.17 -12.15
N GLU A 296 2.15 -6.85 -13.25
CA GLU A 296 2.66 -6.51 -14.59
C GLU A 296 2.28 -5.07 -14.99
N CYS A 297 1.05 -4.63 -14.68
CA CYS A 297 0.63 -3.24 -14.91
C CYS A 297 1.37 -2.24 -14.01
N VAL A 298 1.55 -2.56 -12.72
CA VAL A 298 2.21 -1.68 -11.74
C VAL A 298 3.69 -1.50 -12.07
N GLU A 299 4.38 -2.58 -12.46
CA GLU A 299 5.75 -2.52 -12.93
C GLU A 299 5.88 -1.71 -14.22
N ALA A 300 4.96 -1.93 -15.17
CA ALA A 300 4.89 -1.13 -16.38
C ALA A 300 4.65 0.36 -16.10
N ALA A 301 3.95 0.71 -15.01
CA ALA A 301 3.61 2.07 -14.65
C ALA A 301 4.78 2.88 -14.02
N GLN A 302 5.92 2.24 -13.70
CA GLN A 302 7.14 2.89 -13.18
C GLN A 302 6.90 3.90 -12.04
N GLY A 303 6.03 3.54 -11.09
CA GLY A 303 5.72 4.37 -9.91
C GLY A 303 4.51 5.28 -10.07
N ILE A 304 3.92 5.38 -11.28
CA ILE A 304 2.60 6.00 -11.47
C ILE A 304 1.53 5.05 -10.86
N PRO A 305 0.64 5.55 -9.98
CA PRO A 305 -0.37 4.70 -9.36
C PRO A 305 -1.33 4.05 -10.37
N VAL A 306 -1.57 2.75 -10.19
CA VAL A 306 -2.55 1.95 -10.95
C VAL A 306 -3.76 1.66 -10.06
N ILE A 307 -4.96 1.88 -10.59
CA ILE A 307 -6.25 1.65 -9.91
C ILE A 307 -7.00 0.53 -10.66
N SER A 308 -7.49 -0.47 -9.93
CA SER A 308 -8.28 -1.56 -10.50
C SER A 308 -9.75 -1.15 -10.72
N PHE A 309 -10.20 -1.25 -11.97
CA PHE A 309 -11.58 -1.02 -12.43
C PHE A 309 -12.23 -2.28 -13.05
N GLY A 310 -11.66 -3.46 -12.77
CA GLY A 310 -12.05 -4.72 -13.42
C GLY A 310 -13.33 -5.38 -12.90
N ALA A 311 -13.89 -4.92 -11.77
CA ALA A 311 -14.98 -5.61 -11.05
C ALA A 311 -16.22 -5.91 -11.91
N ARG A 312 -16.46 -5.10 -12.94
CA ARG A 312 -17.60 -5.24 -13.86
C ARG A 312 -17.49 -6.39 -14.85
N HIS A 313 -16.31 -7.01 -15.02
CA HIS A 313 -16.09 -8.10 -15.99
C HIS A 313 -16.13 -9.50 -15.36
N VAL A 314 -16.21 -9.59 -14.03
CA VAL A 314 -16.29 -10.87 -13.31
C VAL A 314 -17.66 -11.04 -12.66
N HIS A 315 -17.98 -12.28 -12.26
CA HIS A 315 -19.21 -12.55 -11.52
C HIS A 315 -19.23 -11.74 -10.21
N PRO A 316 -20.36 -11.12 -9.82
CA PRO A 316 -20.42 -10.20 -8.67
C PRO A 316 -19.97 -10.82 -7.35
N LEU A 317 -20.12 -12.14 -7.18
CA LEU A 317 -19.65 -12.86 -5.98
C LEU A 317 -18.12 -12.86 -5.81
N VAL A 318 -17.37 -12.70 -6.90
CA VAL A 318 -15.90 -12.68 -6.87
C VAL A 318 -15.32 -11.28 -7.14
N ALA A 319 -16.16 -10.27 -7.37
CA ALA A 319 -15.71 -8.92 -7.69
C ALA A 319 -14.81 -8.31 -6.59
N GLY A 320 -15.17 -8.53 -5.32
CA GLY A 320 -14.34 -8.09 -4.19
C GLY A 320 -13.02 -8.85 -4.07
N ILE A 321 -13.03 -10.15 -4.39
CA ILE A 321 -11.83 -11.00 -4.35
C ILE A 321 -10.86 -10.57 -5.47
N MET A 322 -11.36 -10.36 -6.69
CA MET A 322 -10.55 -9.88 -7.82
C MET A 322 -9.88 -8.55 -7.52
N ASP A 323 -10.61 -7.57 -6.98
CA ASP A 323 -10.03 -6.28 -6.61
C ASP A 323 -9.06 -6.40 -5.43
N TYR A 324 -9.33 -7.25 -4.44
CA TYR A 324 -8.38 -7.57 -3.37
C TYR A 324 -7.07 -8.13 -3.96
N SER A 325 -7.15 -9.09 -4.88
CA SER A 325 -5.98 -9.63 -5.59
C SER A 325 -5.23 -8.56 -6.38
N ALA A 326 -5.94 -7.60 -7.00
CA ALA A 326 -5.30 -6.50 -7.69
C ALA A 326 -4.50 -5.59 -6.74
N ILE A 327 -5.01 -5.33 -5.52
CA ILE A 327 -4.28 -4.60 -4.47
C ILE A 327 -3.05 -5.38 -4.00
N VAL A 328 -3.18 -6.69 -3.76
CA VAL A 328 -2.04 -7.57 -3.41
C VAL A 328 -0.97 -7.55 -4.52
N GLY A 329 -1.41 -7.52 -5.78
CA GLY A 329 -0.56 -7.34 -6.95
C GLY A 329 0.13 -5.97 -7.05
N GLY A 330 -0.27 -4.99 -6.22
CA GLY A 330 0.37 -3.69 -6.10
C GLY A 330 -0.44 -2.51 -6.63
N CYS A 331 -1.70 -2.70 -7.04
CA CYS A 331 -2.57 -1.56 -7.37
C CYS A 331 -2.72 -0.66 -6.14
N ALA A 332 -2.68 0.65 -6.35
CA ALA A 332 -2.80 1.66 -5.29
C ALA A 332 -4.23 1.80 -4.76
N GLY A 333 -5.22 1.33 -5.52
CA GLY A 333 -6.64 1.38 -5.17
C GLY A 333 -7.49 0.51 -6.09
N CYS A 334 -8.76 0.38 -5.74
CA CYS A 334 -9.74 -0.36 -6.52
C CYS A 334 -11.12 0.29 -6.44
N SER A 335 -11.98 -0.01 -7.42
CA SER A 335 -13.33 0.56 -7.50
C SER A 335 -14.39 -0.17 -6.69
N SER A 336 -14.25 -1.47 -6.42
CA SER A 336 -15.28 -2.18 -5.66
C SER A 336 -15.21 -1.85 -4.17
N ILE A 337 -16.40 -1.65 -3.59
CA ILE A 337 -16.55 -1.41 -2.15
C ILE A 337 -16.08 -2.63 -1.35
N LEU A 338 -16.38 -3.85 -1.84
CA LEU A 338 -16.01 -5.09 -1.17
C LEU A 338 -14.49 -5.35 -1.24
N GLY A 339 -13.85 -5.13 -2.39
CA GLY A 339 -12.40 -5.28 -2.53
C GLY A 339 -11.64 -4.28 -1.68
N ALA A 340 -12.08 -3.02 -1.67
CA ALA A 340 -11.50 -1.99 -0.81
C ALA A 340 -11.63 -2.33 0.67
N ARG A 341 -12.80 -2.83 1.10
CA ARG A 341 -13.02 -3.29 2.48
C ARG A 341 -12.12 -4.46 2.85
N LEU A 342 -12.01 -5.49 1.99
CA LEU A 342 -11.13 -6.64 2.21
C LEU A 342 -9.67 -6.21 2.33
N ALA A 343 -9.24 -5.27 1.48
CA ALA A 343 -7.89 -4.73 1.48
C ALA A 343 -7.65 -3.64 2.56
N GLY A 344 -8.66 -3.28 3.36
CA GLY A 344 -8.52 -2.27 4.41
C GLY A 344 -8.29 -0.85 3.92
N ILE A 345 -8.70 -0.52 2.69
CA ILE A 345 -8.52 0.80 2.06
C ILE A 345 -9.87 1.45 1.74
N GLN A 346 -9.85 2.74 1.41
CA GLN A 346 -11.03 3.40 0.83
C GLN A 346 -11.16 3.06 -0.65
N PRO A 347 -12.39 2.80 -1.15
CA PRO A 347 -12.60 2.59 -2.58
C PRO A 347 -12.29 3.86 -3.35
N SER A 348 -11.72 3.69 -4.54
CA SER A 348 -11.36 4.78 -5.46
C SER A 348 -12.31 4.80 -6.66
N GLY A 349 -12.84 5.98 -6.97
CA GLY A 349 -13.72 6.16 -8.13
C GLY A 349 -13.83 7.63 -8.51
N THR A 350 -14.14 7.86 -9.79
CA THR A 350 -14.46 9.20 -10.33
C THR A 350 -15.96 9.32 -10.53
N MET A 351 -16.42 10.42 -11.14
CA MET A 351 -17.78 10.46 -11.68
C MET A 351 -17.92 9.59 -12.94
N PRO A 352 -19.08 8.94 -13.15
CA PRO A 352 -19.38 8.22 -14.38
C PRO A 352 -20.01 9.14 -15.45
N HIS A 353 -19.90 8.76 -16.74
CA HIS A 353 -20.59 9.44 -17.86
C HIS A 353 -22.09 9.64 -17.59
N ALA A 354 -22.75 8.69 -16.92
CA ALA A 354 -24.18 8.77 -16.62
C ALA A 354 -24.57 10.04 -15.87
N LEU A 355 -23.74 10.49 -14.90
CA LEU A 355 -24.00 11.73 -14.17
C LEU A 355 -23.95 12.94 -15.11
N ILE A 356 -22.93 13.01 -15.96
CA ILE A 356 -22.72 14.12 -16.90
C ILE A 356 -23.86 14.16 -17.93
N ILE A 357 -24.25 13.02 -18.48
CA ILE A 357 -25.34 12.91 -19.46
C ILE A 357 -26.67 13.37 -18.86
N ILE A 358 -27.01 12.91 -17.65
CA ILE A 358 -28.27 13.30 -16.97
C ILE A 358 -28.28 14.80 -16.65
N MET A 359 -27.13 15.36 -16.25
CA MET A 359 -27.00 16.79 -15.94
C MET A 359 -26.91 17.67 -17.19
N GLY A 360 -26.60 17.07 -18.35
CA GLY A 360 -26.51 17.71 -19.66
C GLY A 360 -25.27 18.58 -19.88
N ASP A 361 -24.34 18.65 -18.92
CA ASP A 361 -23.14 19.49 -18.97
C ASP A 361 -22.09 19.02 -17.95
N THR A 362 -20.83 18.91 -18.39
CA THR A 362 -19.72 18.36 -17.57
C THR A 362 -19.34 19.29 -16.42
N ALA A 363 -19.29 20.60 -16.64
CA ALA A 363 -18.93 21.58 -15.61
C ALA A 363 -20.02 21.61 -14.52
N ARG A 364 -21.29 21.65 -14.92
CA ARG A 364 -22.45 21.57 -14.02
C ARG A 364 -22.47 20.28 -13.21
N ALA A 365 -22.18 19.14 -13.84
CA ALA A 365 -22.07 17.85 -13.16
C ALA A 365 -20.92 17.86 -12.14
N THR A 366 -19.76 18.39 -12.52
CA THR A 366 -18.58 18.47 -11.65
C THR A 366 -18.80 19.38 -10.45
N LEU A 367 -19.41 20.55 -10.66
CA LEU A 367 -19.82 21.46 -9.58
C LEU A 367 -20.84 20.83 -8.64
N ALA A 368 -21.80 20.07 -9.17
CA ALA A 368 -22.75 19.34 -8.34
C ALA A 368 -22.07 18.24 -7.52
N PHE A 369 -21.16 17.47 -8.13
CA PHE A 369 -20.36 16.45 -7.43
C PHE A 369 -19.56 17.07 -6.29
N ASP A 370 -18.92 18.22 -6.57
CA ASP A 370 -18.14 18.93 -5.58
C ASP A 370 -18.96 19.47 -4.40
N ARG A 371 -20.19 19.99 -4.64
CA ARG A 371 -21.06 20.46 -3.55
C ARG A 371 -21.56 19.35 -2.63
N HIS A 372 -21.74 18.14 -3.14
CA HIS A 372 -22.47 17.09 -2.44
C HIS A 372 -21.59 15.96 -1.90
N MET A 373 -20.41 15.72 -2.48
CA MET A 373 -19.53 14.65 -2.02
C MET A 373 -18.64 15.10 -0.84
N PRO A 374 -18.28 14.19 0.09
CA PRO A 374 -17.36 14.50 1.18
C PRO A 374 -16.02 15.09 0.70
N PRO A 375 -15.37 16.01 1.44
CA PRO A 375 -14.14 16.69 1.00
C PRO A 375 -12.95 15.78 0.71
N ASP A 376 -12.92 14.58 1.31
CA ASP A 376 -11.88 13.56 1.13
C ASP A 376 -12.02 12.78 -0.19
N VAL A 377 -13.16 12.87 -0.88
CA VAL A 377 -13.36 12.26 -2.21
C VAL A 377 -12.70 13.11 -3.29
N PRO A 378 -11.80 12.56 -4.12
CA PRO A 378 -11.14 13.34 -5.16
C PRO A 378 -12.10 13.93 -6.21
N ARG A 379 -11.95 15.22 -6.53
CA ARG A 379 -12.65 15.89 -7.64
C ARG A 379 -11.92 15.61 -8.95
N ILE A 380 -12.23 14.46 -9.55
CA ILE A 380 -11.73 14.06 -10.86
C ILE A 380 -12.89 14.03 -11.86
N ALA A 381 -12.86 14.93 -12.84
CA ALA A 381 -13.91 15.08 -13.84
C ALA A 381 -13.65 14.18 -15.05
N LEU A 382 -14.70 13.57 -15.59
CA LEU A 382 -14.62 12.78 -16.81
C LEU A 382 -14.90 13.70 -18.02
N VAL A 383 -13.96 13.83 -18.96
CA VAL A 383 -13.97 14.95 -19.95
C VAL A 383 -14.22 14.52 -21.40
N ASP A 384 -14.49 13.24 -21.63
CA ASP A 384 -14.73 12.65 -22.95
C ASP A 384 -16.22 12.38 -23.24
N THR A 385 -17.13 13.12 -22.59
CA THR A 385 -18.58 12.87 -22.72
C THR A 385 -19.22 13.60 -23.91
N PHE A 386 -18.94 14.89 -24.11
CA PHE A 386 -19.63 15.72 -25.11
C PHE A 386 -18.69 16.37 -26.11
N ARG A 387 -17.67 17.09 -25.64
CA ARG A 387 -16.69 17.77 -26.50
C ARG A 387 -15.38 17.00 -26.60
N ASP A 388 -14.46 17.58 -27.35
CA ASP A 388 -13.05 17.20 -27.38
C ASP A 388 -12.43 17.36 -25.98
N GLU A 389 -11.63 16.37 -25.57
CA GLU A 389 -11.17 16.22 -24.19
C GLU A 389 -10.32 17.41 -23.69
N PRO A 390 -9.34 17.93 -24.46
CA PRO A 390 -8.62 19.14 -24.10
C PRO A 390 -9.52 20.37 -23.92
N GLU A 391 -10.55 20.55 -24.77
CA GLU A 391 -11.49 21.67 -24.64
C GLU A 391 -12.34 21.55 -23.38
N GLU A 392 -12.97 20.38 -23.19
CA GLU A 392 -13.82 20.09 -22.04
C GLU A 392 -13.02 20.17 -20.72
N ALA A 393 -11.77 19.70 -20.70
CA ALA A 393 -10.88 19.78 -19.54
C ALA A 393 -10.65 21.23 -19.07
N VAL A 394 -10.39 22.15 -20.01
CA VAL A 394 -10.19 23.57 -19.67
C VAL A 394 -11.48 24.20 -19.15
N ILE A 395 -12.63 23.90 -19.78
CA ILE A 395 -13.93 24.43 -19.35
C ILE A 395 -14.25 24.02 -17.91
N VAL A 396 -14.07 22.73 -17.60
CA VAL A 396 -14.33 22.21 -16.26
C VAL A 396 -13.34 22.78 -15.24
N ALA A 397 -12.06 22.90 -15.60
CA ALA A 397 -11.05 23.48 -14.72
C ALA A 397 -11.36 24.95 -14.39
N GLN A 398 -11.79 25.74 -15.37
CA GLN A 398 -12.25 27.11 -15.18
C GLN A 398 -13.46 27.20 -14.24
N ALA A 399 -14.48 26.37 -14.49
CA ALA A 399 -15.68 26.34 -13.65
C ALA A 399 -15.39 25.92 -12.19
N MET A 400 -14.35 25.11 -11.97
CA MET A 400 -13.98 24.63 -10.65
C MET A 400 -13.09 25.59 -9.85
N GLU A 401 -12.56 26.65 -10.48
CA GLU A 401 -11.81 27.72 -9.82
C GLU A 401 -10.67 27.21 -8.91
N GLY A 402 -9.88 26.26 -9.42
CA GLY A 402 -8.72 25.69 -8.72
C GLY A 402 -9.04 24.55 -7.74
N ARG A 403 -10.32 24.18 -7.57
CA ARG A 403 -10.73 23.04 -6.72
C ARG A 403 -10.68 21.69 -7.45
N LEU A 404 -10.51 21.69 -8.78
CA LEU A 404 -10.40 20.47 -9.57
C LEU A 404 -9.05 19.79 -9.30
N GLN A 405 -9.09 18.54 -8.84
CA GLN A 405 -7.86 17.78 -8.58
C GLN A 405 -7.36 17.06 -9.84
N GLY A 406 -8.25 16.67 -10.76
CA GLY A 406 -7.83 16.04 -12.00
C GLY A 406 -8.92 15.93 -13.05
N VAL A 407 -8.52 15.50 -14.24
CA VAL A 407 -9.38 15.08 -15.34
C VAL A 407 -9.10 13.63 -15.69
N ARG A 408 -10.13 12.89 -16.10
CA ARG A 408 -10.05 11.51 -16.55
C ARG A 408 -10.40 11.42 -18.01
N LEU A 409 -9.50 10.81 -18.78
CA LEU A 409 -9.63 10.49 -20.19
C LEU A 409 -9.99 9.01 -20.32
N ASP A 410 -11.19 8.73 -20.84
CA ASP A 410 -11.70 7.36 -21.11
C ASP A 410 -12.15 7.20 -22.58
N THR A 411 -11.53 7.99 -23.47
CA THR A 411 -11.90 8.14 -24.89
C THR A 411 -12.23 6.79 -25.54
N PRO A 412 -13.41 6.64 -26.16
CA PRO A 412 -13.86 5.36 -26.71
C PRO A 412 -13.03 4.94 -27.93
N GLY A 413 -13.02 3.64 -28.23
CA GLY A 413 -12.25 3.08 -29.36
C GLY A 413 -12.69 3.63 -30.72
N GLU A 414 -13.97 3.97 -30.87
CA GLU A 414 -14.56 4.61 -32.05
C GLU A 414 -14.01 6.02 -32.31
N ARG A 415 -13.38 6.64 -31.30
CA ARG A 415 -12.67 7.92 -31.37
C ARG A 415 -11.15 7.76 -31.44
N GLY A 416 -10.66 6.51 -31.52
CA GLY A 416 -9.22 6.19 -31.55
C GLY A 416 -8.62 5.84 -30.19
N GLY A 417 -9.41 5.90 -29.11
CA GLY A 417 -8.93 5.70 -27.75
C GLY A 417 -8.03 6.82 -27.25
N VAL A 418 -7.64 6.77 -25.98
CA VAL A 418 -6.69 7.74 -25.42
C VAL A 418 -5.30 7.52 -26.01
N THR A 419 -4.70 8.54 -26.61
CA THR A 419 -3.34 8.52 -27.19
C THR A 419 -2.36 9.36 -26.37
N ALA A 420 -1.05 9.12 -26.50
CA ALA A 420 -0.05 9.92 -25.79
C ALA A 420 -0.09 11.40 -26.18
N ASP A 421 -0.39 11.70 -27.45
CA ASP A 421 -0.47 13.07 -27.94
C ASP A 421 -1.73 13.79 -27.44
N LEU A 422 -2.86 13.08 -27.30
CA LEU A 422 -4.06 13.62 -26.65
C LEU A 422 -3.79 14.01 -25.19
N VAL A 423 -3.06 13.17 -24.45
CA VAL A 423 -2.65 13.47 -23.06
C VAL A 423 -1.75 14.70 -23.01
N LYS A 424 -0.76 14.80 -23.92
CA LYS A 424 0.13 15.97 -24.01
C LYS A 424 -0.61 17.24 -24.39
N GLU A 425 -1.53 17.18 -25.35
CA GLU A 425 -2.36 18.33 -25.70
C GLU A 425 -3.22 18.77 -24.53
N THR A 426 -3.90 17.83 -23.85
CA THR A 426 -4.70 18.11 -22.65
C THR A 426 -3.87 18.81 -21.58
N ARG A 427 -2.66 18.32 -21.30
CA ARG A 427 -1.72 18.96 -20.37
C ARG A 427 -1.35 20.37 -20.81
N ALA A 428 -0.96 20.56 -22.06
CA ALA A 428 -0.55 21.85 -22.60
C ALA A 428 -1.69 22.88 -22.54
N ARG A 429 -2.93 22.48 -22.87
CA ARG A 429 -4.12 23.34 -22.80
C ARG A 429 -4.44 23.76 -21.36
N LEU A 430 -4.40 22.82 -20.42
CA LEU A 430 -4.57 23.13 -19.00
C LEU A 430 -3.48 24.07 -18.48
N ASP A 431 -2.22 23.85 -18.88
CA ASP A 431 -1.09 24.69 -18.44
C ASP A 431 -1.17 26.12 -18.99
N LEU A 432 -1.53 26.27 -20.26
CA LEU A 432 -1.77 27.58 -20.90
C LEU A 432 -2.94 28.33 -20.24
N ALA A 433 -3.95 27.61 -19.76
CA ALA A 433 -5.07 28.17 -19.01
C ALA A 433 -4.75 28.40 -17.51
N GLY A 434 -3.53 28.09 -17.05
CA GLY A 434 -3.07 28.32 -15.67
C GLY A 434 -3.30 27.16 -14.69
N PHE A 435 -3.85 26.03 -15.13
CA PHE A 435 -4.24 24.89 -14.29
C PHE A 435 -3.16 23.81 -14.18
N LYS A 436 -1.92 24.21 -13.85
CA LYS A 436 -0.74 23.33 -13.82
C LYS A 436 -0.81 22.18 -12.80
N ASN A 437 -1.66 22.32 -11.78
CA ASN A 437 -1.78 21.35 -10.70
C ASN A 437 -2.86 20.26 -10.94
N VAL A 438 -3.72 20.44 -11.96
CA VAL A 438 -4.78 19.47 -12.30
C VAL A 438 -4.13 18.20 -12.83
N LYS A 439 -4.43 17.05 -12.24
CA LYS A 439 -3.85 15.74 -12.61
C LYS A 439 -4.53 15.12 -13.82
N ILE A 440 -3.83 14.27 -14.56
CA ILE A 440 -4.40 13.51 -15.70
C ILE A 440 -4.48 12.03 -15.36
N PHE A 441 -5.70 11.50 -15.36
CA PHE A 441 -6.02 10.10 -15.18
C PHE A 441 -6.34 9.49 -16.54
N VAL A 442 -5.71 8.37 -16.91
CA VAL A 442 -6.02 7.65 -18.15
C VAL A 442 -6.66 6.31 -17.83
N SER A 443 -7.74 5.96 -18.54
CA SER A 443 -8.35 4.63 -18.50
C SER A 443 -8.79 4.17 -19.89
N GLY A 444 -9.35 2.95 -19.95
CA GLY A 444 -9.91 2.39 -21.18
C GLY A 444 -8.88 1.54 -21.95
N GLY A 445 -9.09 0.22 -21.97
CA GLY A 445 -8.27 -0.69 -22.78
C GLY A 445 -6.77 -0.72 -22.45
N LEU A 446 -6.40 -0.45 -21.19
CA LEU A 446 -5.00 -0.45 -20.75
C LEU A 446 -4.48 -1.88 -20.54
N SER A 447 -3.29 -2.15 -21.09
CA SER A 447 -2.43 -3.31 -20.81
C SER A 447 -1.02 -2.80 -20.43
N PRO A 448 -0.10 -3.64 -19.93
CA PRO A 448 1.28 -3.25 -19.68
C PRO A 448 1.96 -2.62 -20.90
N GLU A 449 1.69 -3.11 -22.11
CA GLU A 449 2.22 -2.55 -23.36
C GLU A 449 1.69 -1.14 -23.59
N ARG A 450 0.39 -0.92 -23.37
CA ARG A 450 -0.23 0.40 -23.53
C ARG A 450 0.24 1.39 -22.46
N ILE A 451 0.45 0.92 -21.23
CA ILE A 451 1.02 1.72 -20.14
C ILE A 451 2.46 2.14 -20.49
N ARG A 452 3.32 1.20 -20.92
CA ARG A 452 4.69 1.51 -21.37
C ARG A 452 4.69 2.50 -22.52
N TYR A 453 3.79 2.36 -23.49
CA TYR A 453 3.63 3.30 -24.60
C TYR A 453 3.44 4.75 -24.11
N PHE A 454 2.59 4.99 -23.11
CA PHE A 454 2.41 6.34 -22.56
C PHE A 454 3.69 6.88 -21.91
N ILE A 455 4.39 6.04 -21.14
CA ILE A 455 5.62 6.43 -20.43
C ILE A 455 6.75 6.70 -21.41
N GLU A 456 7.01 5.79 -22.34
CA GLU A 456 8.07 5.91 -23.36
C GLU A 456 7.81 7.11 -24.29
N SER A 457 6.53 7.42 -24.55
CA SER A 457 6.15 8.61 -25.31
C SER A 457 6.27 9.91 -24.51
N GLY A 458 6.62 9.87 -23.22
CA GLY A 458 6.69 11.04 -22.34
C GLY A 458 5.34 11.70 -22.11
N ALA A 459 4.25 10.93 -22.10
CA ALA A 459 2.92 11.46 -21.84
C ALA A 459 2.75 11.76 -20.33
N PRO A 460 2.31 12.98 -19.96
CA PRO A 460 2.17 13.37 -18.56
C PRO A 460 0.93 12.75 -17.90
N VAL A 461 1.00 11.46 -17.59
CA VAL A 461 -0.05 10.70 -16.88
C VAL A 461 0.26 10.64 -15.39
N ASP A 462 -0.73 10.94 -14.55
CA ASP A 462 -0.61 10.87 -13.09
C ASP A 462 -1.25 9.60 -12.50
N TYR A 463 -2.20 8.97 -13.20
CA TYR A 463 -2.90 7.75 -12.76
C TYR A 463 -3.34 6.88 -13.94
N PHE A 464 -3.31 5.56 -13.76
CA PHE A 464 -3.89 4.60 -14.70
C PHE A 464 -5.06 3.83 -14.08
N GLY A 465 -6.18 3.73 -14.79
CA GLY A 465 -7.32 2.89 -14.43
C GLY A 465 -7.41 1.65 -15.32
N VAL A 466 -7.05 0.49 -14.78
CA VAL A 466 -6.95 -0.77 -15.53
C VAL A 466 -8.15 -1.65 -15.21
N GLY A 467 -8.85 -2.10 -16.26
CA GLY A 467 -10.04 -2.94 -16.15
C GLY A 467 -9.79 -4.37 -16.62
N SER A 468 -10.18 -4.64 -17.87
CA SER A 468 -10.23 -5.98 -18.48
C SER A 468 -8.90 -6.75 -18.42
N TYR A 469 -7.75 -6.08 -18.56
CA TYR A 469 -6.46 -6.76 -18.49
C TYR A 469 -6.26 -7.52 -17.16
N ILE A 470 -6.67 -6.91 -16.04
CA ILE A 470 -6.59 -7.55 -14.73
C ILE A 470 -7.72 -8.57 -14.58
N SER A 471 -8.97 -8.18 -14.80
CA SER A 471 -10.12 -9.06 -14.53
C SER A 471 -10.14 -10.33 -15.39
N ASP A 472 -9.66 -10.23 -16.63
CA ASP A 472 -9.69 -11.32 -17.62
C ASP A 472 -8.41 -12.15 -17.59
N ALA A 473 -7.52 -11.89 -16.61
CA ALA A 473 -6.26 -12.61 -16.46
C ALA A 473 -6.50 -14.12 -16.34
N ARG A 474 -5.70 -14.89 -17.08
CA ARG A 474 -5.77 -16.34 -17.03
C ARG A 474 -5.30 -16.83 -15.64
N PRO A 475 -6.06 -17.74 -15.00
CA PRO A 475 -5.63 -18.37 -13.77
C PRO A 475 -4.24 -19.02 -13.89
N ILE A 476 -3.55 -19.12 -12.76
CA ILE A 476 -2.33 -19.92 -12.66
C ILE A 476 -2.72 -21.28 -12.10
N ASP A 477 -2.69 -22.33 -12.91
CA ASP A 477 -3.07 -23.65 -12.41
C ASP A 477 -2.14 -24.09 -11.27
N PHE A 478 -2.71 -24.38 -10.11
CA PHE A 478 -2.02 -25.05 -9.00
C PHE A 478 -2.35 -26.54 -9.00
N THR A 479 -1.41 -27.35 -8.52
CA THR A 479 -1.62 -28.79 -8.30
C THR A 479 -1.27 -29.13 -6.87
N ALA A 480 -2.07 -29.99 -6.24
CA ALA A 480 -1.82 -30.55 -4.92
C ALA A 480 -1.47 -32.03 -5.08
N ASP A 481 -0.39 -32.48 -4.44
CA ASP A 481 0.00 -33.88 -4.46
C ASP A 481 0.46 -34.35 -3.07
N LEU A 482 0.15 -35.60 -2.71
CA LEU A 482 0.68 -36.22 -1.48
C LEU A 482 2.15 -36.58 -1.66
N HIS A 483 2.94 -36.25 -0.63
CA HIS A 483 4.39 -36.45 -0.58
C HIS A 483 4.86 -37.31 0.60
N ASP A 484 4.03 -37.42 1.64
CA ASP A 484 4.29 -38.22 2.83
C ASP A 484 2.98 -38.77 3.41
N VAL A 485 3.01 -40.01 3.91
CA VAL A 485 1.88 -40.63 4.63
C VAL A 485 2.44 -41.36 5.86
N GLU A 486 2.00 -40.98 7.06
CA GLU A 486 2.47 -41.54 8.34
C GLU A 486 4.01 -41.51 8.47
N GLY A 487 4.64 -40.41 8.04
CA GLY A 487 6.10 -40.23 8.08
C GLY A 487 6.87 -41.07 7.06
N LYS A 488 6.17 -41.72 6.12
CA LYS A 488 6.78 -42.46 5.02
C LYS A 488 6.75 -41.60 3.75
N PRO A 489 7.92 -41.23 3.20
CA PRO A 489 8.01 -40.54 1.91
C PRO A 489 7.36 -41.37 0.80
N ILE A 490 6.31 -40.83 0.17
CA ILE A 490 5.58 -41.49 -0.92
C ILE A 490 4.98 -40.45 -1.85
N ALA A 491 5.01 -40.69 -3.17
CA ALA A 491 4.36 -39.81 -4.13
C ALA A 491 3.94 -40.58 -5.39
N LYS A 492 3.02 -40.01 -6.19
CA LYS A 492 2.66 -40.57 -7.50
C LYS A 492 3.79 -40.41 -8.52
N ARG A 493 3.68 -41.13 -9.64
CA ARG A 493 4.61 -40.99 -10.77
C ARG A 493 4.72 -39.53 -11.22
N GLY A 494 5.96 -39.09 -11.47
CA GLY A 494 6.26 -37.70 -11.86
C GLY A 494 6.40 -36.72 -10.69
N ARG A 495 6.40 -37.22 -9.45
CA ARG A 495 6.71 -36.48 -8.21
C ARG A 495 7.83 -37.15 -7.45
N ILE A 496 8.53 -36.37 -6.63
CA ILE A 496 9.62 -36.85 -5.78
C ILE A 496 9.01 -37.15 -4.41
N PRO A 497 9.09 -38.38 -3.90
CA PRO A 497 8.64 -38.72 -2.55
C PRO A 497 9.36 -37.93 -1.47
N GLY A 498 8.63 -37.54 -0.43
CA GLY A 498 9.15 -36.80 0.73
C GLY A 498 8.96 -35.28 0.62
N ILE A 499 9.20 -34.61 1.74
CA ILE A 499 9.02 -33.17 1.90
C ILE A 499 9.99 -32.40 0.99
N THR A 500 9.46 -31.51 0.15
CA THR A 500 10.29 -30.65 -0.70
C THR A 500 10.83 -29.47 0.10
N PRO A 501 12.15 -29.27 0.24
CA PRO A 501 12.67 -28.13 0.99
C PRO A 501 12.26 -26.79 0.34
N ASN A 502 11.56 -25.94 1.10
CA ASN A 502 11.37 -24.54 0.75
C ASN A 502 11.59 -23.68 2.01
N PRO A 503 12.74 -22.98 2.14
CA PRO A 503 13.08 -22.21 3.34
C PRO A 503 12.25 -20.93 3.49
N ARG A 504 11.47 -20.54 2.47
CA ARG A 504 10.61 -19.35 2.50
C ARG A 504 9.27 -19.61 3.17
N LEU A 505 8.83 -20.87 3.21
CA LEU A 505 7.56 -21.24 3.83
C LEU A 505 7.60 -20.90 5.32
N LYS A 506 6.51 -20.31 5.80
CA LYS A 506 6.29 -20.00 7.22
C LYS A 506 5.11 -20.82 7.72
N ARG A 507 5.22 -21.30 8.96
CA ARG A 507 4.12 -21.98 9.61
C ARG A 507 2.98 -20.99 9.88
N ILE A 508 1.78 -21.34 9.44
CA ILE A 508 0.57 -20.52 9.56
C ILE A 508 -0.51 -21.15 10.44
N LEU A 509 -0.49 -22.48 10.65
CA LEU A 509 -1.33 -23.25 11.59
C LEU A 509 -0.54 -24.36 12.30
#